data_AF-A0AA91ICM1-F1
#
_entry.id   AF-A0AA91ICM1-F1
#
_cell.length_a   1.000
_cell.length_b   1.000
_cell.length_c   1.000
_cell.angle_alpha   90.00
_cell.angle_beta   90.00
_cell.angle_gamma   90.00
#
_symmetry.space_group_name_H-M   'P 1'
#
loop_
_entity.id
_entity.type
_entity.pdbx_description
1 polymer ?
#
loop_
_entity_poly.entity_id
_entity_poly.type
_entity_poly.pdbx_seq_one_letter_code
_entity_poly.pdbx_strand_id
1 'polypeptide(L)'
;MFKLFKELIDSVKEGMAEGRAELAQEAAEREAKLQETGAALDARLAASSRFENFAVALAAVYRETFASDLREAEEARRSAVHLLCIGIADKEIEPWKKLLDRDFSVTDGESAEATVATIAGDLPSQPNDGDLALWIGRASHLATGAAAVGHVEAHTALAWLVPVVELAVERFSGWDDYARNFLAGERDAPGSNFVGRKLLASVTEKLLENERSPWKTVAWPTRDELPALLASRPARENTAGLSPA
;
A
#
# COMPACT_ATOMS: atom_id res chain seq x y z
N MET A 1 -23.94 24.00 -58.18
CA MET A 1 -22.63 23.63 -57.59
C MET A 1 -22.34 24.35 -56.29
N PHE A 2 -22.41 25.70 -56.21
CA PHE A 2 -22.11 26.46 -54.98
C PHE A 2 -22.88 26.04 -53.71
N LYS A 3 -24.13 25.59 -53.83
CA LYS A 3 -24.96 25.19 -52.68
C LYS A 3 -24.48 23.89 -52.01
N LEU A 4 -24.11 22.90 -52.82
CA LEU A 4 -23.56 21.61 -52.35
C LEU A 4 -22.20 21.78 -51.67
N PHE A 5 -21.33 22.67 -52.16
CA PHE A 5 -20.05 22.98 -51.51
C PHE A 5 -20.23 23.69 -50.17
N LYS A 6 -21.24 24.55 -50.03
CA LYS A 6 -21.54 25.24 -48.77
C LYS A 6 -22.07 24.26 -47.71
N GLU A 7 -23.01 23.39 -48.08
CA GLU A 7 -23.53 22.34 -47.19
C GLU A 7 -22.43 21.37 -46.72
N LEU A 8 -21.47 21.04 -47.60
CA LEU A 8 -20.32 20.22 -47.24
C LEU A 8 -19.36 20.92 -46.26
N ILE A 9 -19.14 22.24 -46.42
CA ILE A 9 -18.30 23.02 -45.50
C ILE A 9 -18.97 23.21 -44.14
N ASP A 10 -20.29 23.41 -44.14
CA ASP A 10 -21.06 23.57 -42.90
C ASP A 10 -21.13 22.25 -42.12
N SER A 11 -21.31 21.09 -42.79
CA SER A 11 -21.28 19.78 -42.11
C SER A 11 -19.90 19.41 -41.55
N VAL A 12 -18.81 19.81 -42.21
CA VAL A 12 -17.45 19.60 -41.70
C VAL A 12 -17.17 20.49 -40.48
N LYS A 13 -17.68 21.73 -40.47
CA LYS A 13 -17.56 22.62 -39.31
C LYS A 13 -18.37 22.11 -38.12
N GLU A 14 -19.57 21.61 -38.38
CA GLU A 14 -20.45 21.01 -37.37
C GLU A 14 -19.81 19.76 -36.79
N GLY A 15 -19.34 18.82 -37.61
CA GLY A 15 -18.63 17.62 -37.13
C GLY A 15 -17.32 17.93 -36.38
N MET A 16 -16.61 19.01 -36.75
CA MET A 16 -15.41 19.45 -36.02
C MET A 16 -15.76 20.13 -34.69
N ALA A 17 -16.91 20.80 -34.60
CA ALA A 17 -17.40 21.40 -33.36
C ALA A 17 -17.95 20.32 -32.41
N GLU A 18 -18.71 19.35 -32.93
CA GLU A 18 -19.19 18.18 -32.19
C GLU A 18 -18.01 17.36 -31.65
N GLY A 19 -17.03 17.01 -32.50
CA GLY A 19 -15.86 16.26 -32.05
C GLY A 19 -15.01 17.01 -31.00
N ARG A 20 -14.96 18.34 -31.04
CA ARG A 20 -14.31 19.14 -29.97
C ARG A 20 -15.11 19.15 -28.68
N ALA A 21 -16.44 19.20 -28.77
CA ALA A 21 -17.32 19.15 -27.61
C ALA A 21 -17.27 17.78 -26.94
N GLU A 22 -17.27 16.68 -27.71
CA GLU A 22 -17.11 15.32 -27.21
C GLU A 22 -15.77 15.15 -26.49
N LEU A 23 -14.65 15.57 -27.10
CA LEU A 23 -13.33 15.51 -26.46
C LEU A 23 -13.25 16.35 -25.18
N ALA A 24 -13.90 17.52 -25.15
CA ALA A 24 -13.94 18.37 -23.96
C ALA A 24 -14.79 17.72 -22.85
N GLN A 25 -15.89 17.08 -23.20
CA GLN A 25 -16.73 16.35 -22.27
C GLN A 25 -15.99 15.13 -21.69
N GLU A 26 -15.37 14.30 -22.53
CA GLU A 26 -14.56 13.15 -22.07
C GLU A 26 -13.41 13.59 -21.14
N ALA A 27 -12.75 14.70 -21.47
CA ALA A 27 -11.71 15.27 -20.62
C ALA A 27 -12.26 15.74 -19.27
N ALA A 28 -13.42 16.41 -19.26
CA ALA A 28 -14.07 16.88 -18.04
C ALA A 28 -14.57 15.73 -17.16
N GLU A 29 -15.15 14.68 -17.74
CA GLU A 29 -15.58 13.47 -17.03
C GLU A 29 -14.39 12.73 -16.42
N ARG A 30 -13.28 12.62 -17.16
CA ARG A 30 -12.04 12.01 -16.66
C ARG A 30 -11.46 12.81 -15.49
N GLU A 31 -11.41 14.13 -15.60
CA GLU A 31 -10.92 15.01 -14.55
C GLU A 31 -11.81 14.92 -13.29
N ALA A 32 -13.13 14.93 -13.45
CA ALA A 32 -14.07 14.77 -12.35
C ALA A 32 -13.88 13.42 -11.63
N LYS A 33 -13.68 12.33 -12.37
CA LYS A 33 -13.42 11.00 -11.79
C LYS A 33 -12.08 10.96 -11.04
N LEU A 34 -11.05 11.63 -11.55
CA LEU A 34 -9.76 11.73 -10.86
C LEU A 34 -9.88 12.52 -9.55
N GLN A 35 -10.64 13.62 -9.56
CA GLN A 35 -10.90 14.42 -8.35
C GLN A 35 -11.70 13.64 -7.31
N GLU A 36 -12.75 12.93 -7.72
CA GLU A 36 -13.54 12.07 -6.83
C GLU A 36 -12.67 10.97 -6.22
N THR A 37 -11.84 10.31 -7.03
CA THR A 37 -10.90 9.28 -6.56
C THR A 37 -9.89 9.87 -5.58
N GLY A 38 -9.34 11.06 -5.87
CA GLY A 38 -8.42 11.76 -4.99
C GLY A 38 -9.06 12.09 -3.63
N ALA A 39 -10.26 12.63 -3.63
CA ALA A 39 -11.00 12.96 -2.41
C ALA A 39 -11.30 11.72 -1.56
N ALA A 40 -11.66 10.60 -2.19
CA ALA A 40 -11.88 9.33 -1.49
C ALA A 40 -10.60 8.80 -0.83
N LEU A 41 -9.46 8.90 -1.53
CA LEU A 41 -8.15 8.50 -1.00
C LEU A 41 -7.71 9.40 0.17
N ASP A 42 -7.92 10.71 0.07
CA ASP A 42 -7.61 11.65 1.16
C ASP A 42 -8.50 11.39 2.40
N ALA A 43 -9.80 11.12 2.19
CA ALA A 43 -10.70 10.72 3.27
C ALA A 43 -10.25 9.41 3.93
N ARG A 44 -9.79 8.44 3.13
CA ARG A 44 -9.28 7.16 3.64
C ARG A 44 -8.02 7.34 4.47
N LEU A 45 -7.10 8.21 4.03
CA LEU A 45 -5.89 8.55 4.78
C LEU A 45 -6.26 9.28 6.09
N ALA A 46 -7.18 10.24 6.05
CA ALA A 46 -7.63 10.95 7.25
C ALA A 46 -8.31 10.01 8.29
N ALA A 47 -8.97 8.95 7.83
CA ALA A 47 -9.60 7.95 8.69
C ALA A 47 -8.61 6.88 9.21
N SER A 48 -7.40 6.80 8.63
CA SER A 48 -6.41 5.79 9.00
C SER A 48 -5.78 6.08 10.36
N SER A 49 -5.41 5.01 11.07
CA SER A 49 -4.71 5.16 12.35
C SER A 49 -3.20 5.34 12.16
N ARG A 50 -2.56 5.94 13.15
CA ARG A 50 -1.09 6.04 13.18
C ARG A 50 -0.42 4.66 13.16
N PHE A 51 -1.00 3.69 13.88
CA PHE A 51 -0.53 2.29 13.86
C PHE A 51 -0.64 1.68 12.46
N GLU A 52 -1.78 1.88 11.79
CA GLU A 52 -1.96 1.41 10.42
C GLU A 52 -0.92 2.02 9.48
N ASN A 53 -0.71 3.34 9.53
CA ASN A 53 0.28 4.00 8.67
C ASN A 53 1.67 3.43 8.87
N PHE A 54 2.07 3.22 10.12
CA PHE A 54 3.37 2.65 10.42
C PHE A 54 3.49 1.18 9.96
N ALA A 55 2.47 0.36 10.24
CA ALA A 55 2.45 -1.05 9.85
C ALA A 55 2.49 -1.23 8.31
N VAL A 56 1.75 -0.40 7.56
CA VAL A 56 1.78 -0.42 6.10
C VAL A 56 3.13 0.11 5.57
N ALA A 57 3.71 1.13 6.22
CA ALA A 57 5.03 1.66 5.85
C ALA A 57 6.17 0.63 6.03
N LEU A 58 6.09 -0.28 7.00
CA LEU A 58 7.05 -1.39 7.14
C LEU A 58 7.02 -2.34 5.93
N ALA A 59 5.86 -2.45 5.26
CA ALA A 59 5.66 -3.24 4.04
C ALA A 59 5.95 -2.47 2.74
N ALA A 60 6.34 -1.18 2.82
CA ALA A 60 6.38 -0.28 1.68
C ALA A 60 7.27 -0.77 0.53
N VAL A 61 8.41 -1.42 0.83
CA VAL A 61 9.32 -1.95 -0.19
C VAL A 61 8.59 -2.96 -1.09
N TYR A 62 7.86 -3.91 -0.52
CA TYR A 62 7.11 -4.89 -1.30
C TYR A 62 5.92 -4.27 -2.01
N ARG A 63 5.17 -3.38 -1.33
CA ARG A 63 3.99 -2.72 -1.91
C ARG A 63 4.34 -1.85 -3.11
N GLU A 64 5.40 -1.05 -3.01
CA GLU A 64 5.87 -0.19 -4.09
C GLU A 64 6.46 -0.99 -5.25
N THR A 65 7.14 -2.10 -4.95
CA THR A 65 7.64 -3.02 -5.99
C THR A 65 6.50 -3.58 -6.85
N PHE A 66 5.34 -3.83 -6.25
CA PHE A 66 4.20 -4.45 -6.94
C PHE A 66 3.30 -3.44 -7.64
N ALA A 67 2.92 -2.35 -6.96
CA ALA A 67 1.89 -1.42 -7.44
C ALA A 67 2.41 -0.03 -7.86
N SER A 68 3.68 0.30 -7.62
CA SER A 68 4.31 1.58 -8.03
C SER A 68 3.50 2.85 -7.66
N ASP A 69 2.90 2.88 -6.47
CA ASP A 69 1.98 3.96 -6.04
C ASP A 69 2.70 5.31 -5.92
N LEU A 70 4.01 5.36 -5.67
CA LEU A 70 4.75 6.63 -5.66
C LEU A 70 4.64 7.38 -6.99
N ARG A 71 4.85 6.66 -8.12
CA ARG A 71 4.76 7.25 -9.45
C ARG A 71 3.31 7.68 -9.74
N GLU A 72 2.34 6.83 -9.45
CA GLU A 72 0.93 7.16 -9.68
C GLU A 72 0.47 8.35 -8.83
N ALA A 73 0.94 8.44 -7.58
CA ALA A 73 0.66 9.55 -6.68
C ALA A 73 1.30 10.86 -7.16
N GLU A 74 2.50 10.81 -7.72
CA GLU A 74 3.17 11.98 -8.30
C GLU A 74 2.41 12.49 -9.53
N GLU A 75 2.07 11.61 -10.46
CA GLU A 75 1.31 11.94 -11.68
C GLU A 75 -0.06 12.54 -11.34
N ALA A 76 -0.75 11.96 -10.35
CA ALA A 76 -2.05 12.43 -9.87
C ALA A 76 -1.97 13.53 -8.80
N ARG A 77 -0.77 14.00 -8.44
CA ARG A 77 -0.50 15.03 -7.41
C ARG A 77 -1.17 14.77 -6.06
N ARG A 78 -1.33 13.51 -5.67
CA ARG A 78 -1.98 13.05 -4.42
C ARG A 78 -0.97 12.42 -3.46
N SER A 79 -1.42 12.10 -2.25
CA SER A 79 -0.63 11.27 -1.32
C SER A 79 -0.48 9.83 -1.84
N ALA A 80 0.61 9.14 -1.47
CA ALA A 80 0.82 7.72 -1.76
C ALA A 80 0.01 6.84 -0.79
N VAL A 81 -1.32 6.98 -0.85
CA VAL A 81 -2.26 6.42 0.13
C VAL A 81 -2.16 4.89 0.22
N HIS A 82 -1.86 4.18 -0.87
CA HIS A 82 -1.75 2.72 -0.84
C HIS A 82 -0.45 2.22 -0.17
N LEU A 83 0.49 3.12 0.10
CA LEU A 83 1.68 2.87 0.93
C LEU A 83 1.51 3.34 2.38
N LEU A 84 0.37 3.94 2.72
CA LEU A 84 0.04 4.44 4.05
C LEU A 84 -1.17 3.73 4.66
N CYS A 85 -2.05 3.11 3.87
CA CYS A 85 -3.29 2.52 4.34
C CYS A 85 -3.45 1.07 3.90
N ILE A 86 -4.21 0.29 4.68
CA ILE A 86 -4.78 -0.99 4.27
C ILE A 86 -5.87 -0.69 3.25
N GLY A 87 -5.44 -0.76 1.99
CA GLY A 87 -6.19 -0.55 0.78
C GLY A 87 -5.21 -0.59 -0.38
N ILE A 88 -5.68 -1.08 -1.53
CA ILE A 88 -4.94 -1.10 -2.79
C ILE A 88 -5.92 -0.72 -3.90
N ALA A 89 -5.40 -0.29 -5.06
CA ALA A 89 -6.26 -0.01 -6.20
C ALA A 89 -7.00 -1.30 -6.64
N ASP A 90 -8.26 -1.18 -7.04
CA ASP A 90 -9.12 -2.33 -7.41
C ASP A 90 -8.47 -3.24 -8.46
N LYS A 91 -7.76 -2.65 -9.42
CA LYS A 91 -7.03 -3.37 -10.48
C LYS A 91 -5.94 -4.31 -9.92
N GLU A 92 -5.45 -4.05 -8.71
CA GLU A 92 -4.39 -4.81 -8.05
C GLU A 92 -4.92 -5.95 -7.18
N ILE A 93 -6.22 -6.01 -6.87
CA ILE A 93 -6.78 -7.02 -5.94
C ILE A 93 -6.50 -8.46 -6.41
N GLU A 94 -6.90 -8.80 -7.63
CA GLU A 94 -6.71 -10.16 -8.16
C GLU A 94 -5.23 -10.52 -8.40
N PRO A 95 -4.39 -9.62 -8.96
CA PRO A 95 -2.95 -9.83 -8.98
C PRO A 95 -2.34 -10.09 -7.59
N TRP A 96 -2.79 -9.35 -6.57
CA TRP A 96 -2.25 -9.49 -5.21
C TRP A 96 -2.69 -10.80 -4.56
N LYS A 97 -3.94 -11.25 -4.75
CA LYS A 97 -4.37 -12.59 -4.29
C LYS A 97 -3.48 -13.70 -4.85
N LYS A 98 -3.16 -13.64 -6.16
CA LYS A 98 -2.26 -14.61 -6.80
C LYS A 98 -0.85 -14.55 -6.22
N LEU A 99 -0.37 -13.38 -5.83
CA LEU A 99 0.92 -13.22 -5.16
C LEU A 99 0.90 -13.87 -3.78
N LEU A 100 -0.14 -13.63 -2.98
CA LEU A 100 -0.29 -14.20 -1.64
C LEU A 100 -0.32 -15.74 -1.70
N ASP A 101 -1.08 -16.31 -2.63
CA ASP A 101 -1.12 -17.76 -2.84
C ASP A 101 0.25 -18.30 -3.29
N ARG A 102 0.86 -17.69 -4.32
CA ARG A 102 2.15 -18.16 -4.87
C ARG A 102 3.29 -18.11 -3.85
N ASP A 103 3.42 -17.00 -3.12
CA ASP A 103 4.61 -16.73 -2.31
C ASP A 103 4.43 -17.17 -0.85
N PHE A 104 3.19 -17.26 -0.36
CA PHE A 104 2.89 -17.57 1.04
C PHE A 104 1.86 -18.69 1.22
N SER A 105 1.29 -19.24 0.14
CA SER A 105 0.20 -20.23 0.20
C SER A 105 -1.03 -19.72 0.97
N VAL A 106 -1.29 -18.42 0.87
CA VAL A 106 -2.43 -17.76 1.52
C VAL A 106 -3.56 -17.54 0.52
N THR A 107 -4.72 -18.15 0.79
CA THR A 107 -5.92 -18.07 -0.06
C THR A 107 -7.15 -17.58 0.70
N ASP A 108 -7.07 -17.45 2.02
CA ASP A 108 -8.13 -17.01 2.92
C ASP A 108 -7.57 -16.40 4.23
N GLY A 109 -8.46 -16.01 5.14
CA GLY A 109 -8.08 -15.39 6.42
C GLY A 109 -7.39 -16.35 7.39
N GLU A 110 -7.74 -17.64 7.38
CA GLU A 110 -7.16 -18.65 8.30
C GLU A 110 -5.71 -18.97 7.91
N SER A 111 -5.47 -19.21 6.62
CA SER A 111 -4.11 -19.38 6.08
C SER A 111 -3.25 -18.13 6.31
N ALA A 112 -3.82 -16.94 6.14
CA ALA A 112 -3.14 -15.67 6.45
C ALA A 112 -2.76 -15.56 7.93
N GLU A 113 -3.70 -15.83 8.84
CA GLU A 113 -3.47 -15.78 10.29
C GLU A 113 -2.36 -16.73 10.70
N ALA A 114 -2.47 -18.01 10.31
CA ALA A 114 -1.50 -19.04 10.67
C ALA A 114 -0.08 -18.67 10.17
N THR A 115 0.02 -18.14 8.95
CA THR A 115 1.31 -17.77 8.36
C THR A 115 1.92 -16.55 9.05
N VAL A 116 1.11 -15.50 9.28
CA VAL A 116 1.58 -14.30 10.00
C VAL A 116 1.98 -14.64 11.42
N ALA A 117 1.18 -15.45 12.14
CA ALA A 117 1.48 -15.88 13.50
C ALA A 117 2.79 -16.68 13.58
N THR A 118 3.04 -17.56 12.61
CA THR A 118 4.30 -18.31 12.51
C THR A 118 5.48 -17.36 12.34
N ILE A 119 5.41 -16.45 11.35
CA ILE A 119 6.49 -15.48 11.11
C ILE A 119 6.72 -14.62 12.35
N ALA A 120 5.66 -14.07 12.94
CA ALA A 120 5.73 -13.22 14.13
C ALA A 120 6.34 -13.94 15.35
N GLY A 121 6.00 -15.22 15.55
CA GLY A 121 6.57 -16.05 16.61
C GLY A 121 8.07 -16.33 16.44
N ASP A 122 8.54 -16.40 15.19
CA ASP A 122 9.95 -16.65 14.87
C ASP A 122 10.81 -15.37 14.85
N LEU A 123 10.21 -14.17 14.82
CA LEU A 123 10.97 -12.91 14.74
C LEU A 123 11.99 -12.73 15.89
N PRO A 124 11.67 -13.00 17.17
CA PRO A 124 12.64 -12.84 18.26
C PRO A 124 13.88 -13.75 18.14
N SER A 125 13.77 -14.82 17.35
CA SER A 125 14.82 -15.82 17.15
C SER A 125 15.67 -15.59 15.90
N GLN A 126 15.42 -14.50 15.14
CA GLN A 126 16.20 -14.21 13.94
C GLN A 126 17.68 -13.97 14.31
N PRO A 127 18.63 -14.51 13.52
CA PRO A 127 20.03 -14.57 13.92
C PRO A 127 20.75 -13.23 13.82
N ASN A 128 20.19 -12.27 13.07
CA ASN A 128 20.73 -10.93 12.91
C ASN A 128 19.61 -9.93 12.56
N ASP A 129 19.93 -8.63 12.66
CA ASP A 129 18.99 -7.54 12.40
C ASP A 129 18.55 -7.46 10.92
N GLY A 130 19.35 -7.99 9.99
CA GLY A 130 19.01 -8.04 8.57
C GLY A 130 17.86 -9.00 8.29
N ASP A 131 17.97 -10.24 8.77
CA ASP A 131 16.91 -11.24 8.68
C ASP A 131 15.65 -10.78 9.40
N LEU A 132 15.82 -10.14 10.56
CA LEU A 132 14.72 -9.54 11.30
C LEU A 132 13.97 -8.48 10.49
N ALA A 133 14.68 -7.51 9.90
CA ALA A 133 14.06 -6.44 9.10
C ALA A 133 13.33 -7.01 7.88
N LEU A 134 13.93 -8.00 7.20
CA LEU A 134 13.31 -8.67 6.06
C LEU A 134 11.99 -9.34 6.46
N TRP A 135 11.99 -10.13 7.54
CA TRP A 135 10.80 -10.85 7.98
C TRP A 135 9.72 -9.94 8.56
N ILE A 136 10.09 -8.81 9.20
CA ILE A 136 9.13 -7.75 9.56
C ILE A 136 8.43 -7.20 8.32
N GLY A 137 9.19 -6.89 7.26
CA GLY A 137 8.63 -6.42 6.00
C GLY A 137 7.69 -7.44 5.35
N ARG A 138 8.05 -8.73 5.38
CA ARG A 138 7.21 -9.82 4.87
C ARG A 138 5.94 -10.04 5.68
N ALA A 139 6.04 -10.09 7.00
CA ALA A 139 4.87 -10.22 7.88
C ALA A 139 3.90 -9.05 7.66
N SER A 140 4.42 -7.83 7.60
CA SER A 140 3.63 -6.62 7.36
C SER A 140 2.98 -6.63 5.98
N HIS A 141 3.71 -7.04 4.94
CA HIS A 141 3.19 -7.16 3.57
C HIS A 141 2.07 -8.20 3.49
N LEU A 142 2.29 -9.37 4.07
CA LEU A 142 1.33 -10.47 4.10
C LEU A 142 0.04 -10.07 4.82
N ALA A 143 0.14 -9.60 6.07
CA ALA A 143 -1.03 -9.26 6.89
C ALA A 143 -1.83 -8.12 6.27
N THR A 144 -1.16 -7.02 5.88
CA THR A 144 -1.85 -5.87 5.28
C THR A 144 -2.36 -6.18 3.87
N GLY A 145 -1.70 -7.07 3.12
CA GLY A 145 -2.13 -7.56 1.82
C GLY A 145 -3.38 -8.44 1.93
N ALA A 146 -3.40 -9.38 2.87
CA ALA A 146 -4.56 -10.24 3.14
C ALA A 146 -5.81 -9.42 3.48
N ALA A 147 -5.65 -8.37 4.29
CA ALA A 147 -6.75 -7.44 4.55
C ALA A 147 -7.15 -6.63 3.31
N ALA A 148 -6.18 -6.13 2.53
CA ALA A 148 -6.46 -5.32 1.35
C ALA A 148 -7.21 -6.10 0.25
N VAL A 149 -7.02 -7.42 0.15
CA VAL A 149 -7.75 -8.27 -0.82
C VAL A 149 -9.05 -8.87 -0.25
N GLY A 150 -9.40 -8.55 0.99
CA GLY A 150 -10.64 -8.98 1.63
C GLY A 150 -10.63 -10.38 2.23
N HIS A 151 -9.46 -10.99 2.48
CA HIS A 151 -9.38 -12.27 3.21
C HIS A 151 -9.70 -12.12 4.69
N VAL A 152 -9.44 -10.95 5.27
CA VAL A 152 -9.66 -10.64 6.67
C VAL A 152 -9.99 -9.16 6.85
N GLU A 153 -10.68 -8.81 7.92
CA GLU A 153 -10.94 -7.41 8.26
C GLU A 153 -9.64 -6.69 8.69
N ALA A 154 -9.51 -5.42 8.30
CA ALA A 154 -8.30 -4.63 8.53
C ALA A 154 -7.87 -4.57 10.00
N HIS A 155 -8.82 -4.40 10.93
CA HIS A 155 -8.50 -4.34 12.36
C HIS A 155 -7.93 -5.67 12.90
N THR A 156 -8.35 -6.81 12.33
CA THR A 156 -7.86 -8.12 12.72
C THR A 156 -6.44 -8.33 12.20
N ALA A 157 -6.17 -7.99 10.93
CA ALA A 157 -4.80 -8.03 10.40
C ALA A 157 -3.83 -7.11 11.17
N LEU A 158 -4.27 -5.91 11.56
CA LEU A 158 -3.46 -5.01 12.39
C LEU A 158 -3.20 -5.58 13.80
N ALA A 159 -4.12 -6.36 14.36
CA ALA A 159 -3.90 -7.04 15.63
C ALA A 159 -2.81 -8.12 15.56
N TRP A 160 -2.66 -8.79 14.41
CA TRP A 160 -1.55 -9.74 14.20
C TRP A 160 -0.18 -9.07 14.15
N LEU A 161 -0.12 -7.80 13.72
CA LEU A 161 1.12 -7.05 13.55
C LEU A 161 1.63 -6.37 14.82
N VAL A 162 0.94 -6.52 15.96
CA VAL A 162 1.38 -5.94 17.24
C VAL A 162 2.79 -6.37 17.63
N PRO A 163 3.10 -7.68 17.76
CA PRO A 163 4.46 -8.12 18.09
C PRO A 163 5.50 -7.73 17.02
N VAL A 164 5.08 -7.63 15.76
CA VAL A 164 5.93 -7.22 14.64
C VAL A 164 6.36 -5.76 14.79
N VAL A 165 5.40 -4.86 15.09
CA VAL A 165 5.63 -3.44 15.30
C VAL A 165 6.45 -3.20 16.56
N GLU A 166 6.14 -3.87 17.67
CA GLU A 166 6.91 -3.75 18.92
C GLU A 166 8.39 -4.06 18.68
N LEU A 167 8.68 -5.18 18.01
CA LEU A 167 10.04 -5.60 17.75
C LEU A 167 10.75 -4.68 16.74
N ALA A 168 10.03 -4.15 15.74
CA ALA A 168 10.59 -3.14 14.83
C ALA A 168 11.08 -1.91 15.60
N VAL A 169 10.23 -1.32 16.45
CA VAL A 169 10.54 -0.12 17.23
C VAL A 169 11.62 -0.39 18.29
N GLU A 170 11.66 -1.60 18.85
CA GLU A 170 12.71 -1.98 19.77
C GLU A 170 14.08 -2.06 19.07
N ARG A 171 14.13 -2.63 17.86
CA ARG A 171 15.40 -3.05 17.24
C ARG A 171 15.99 -2.04 16.26
N PHE A 172 15.17 -1.21 15.64
CA PHE A 172 15.64 -0.23 14.66
C PHE A 172 15.38 1.21 15.12
N SER A 173 16.23 2.12 14.66
CA SER A 173 16.26 3.51 15.11
C SER A 173 15.60 4.51 14.15
N GLY A 174 15.20 4.06 12.96
CA GLY A 174 14.67 4.91 11.91
C GLY A 174 14.52 4.18 10.58
N TRP A 175 13.91 4.85 9.60
CA TRP A 175 13.72 4.28 8.25
C TRP A 175 15.05 3.96 7.56
N ASP A 176 16.07 4.81 7.65
CA ASP A 176 17.40 4.52 7.09
C ASP A 176 18.05 3.27 7.69
N ASP A 177 17.89 3.07 8.99
CA ASP A 177 18.44 1.91 9.70
C ASP A 177 17.68 0.63 9.36
N TYR A 178 16.35 0.70 9.35
CA TYR A 178 15.49 -0.39 8.89
C TYR A 178 15.77 -0.77 7.43
N ALA A 179 15.87 0.22 6.53
CA ALA A 179 16.15 0.03 5.11
C ALA A 179 17.50 -0.68 4.85
N ARG A 180 18.55 -0.23 5.55
CA ARG A 180 19.89 -0.84 5.44
C ARG A 180 19.87 -2.30 5.85
N ASN A 181 19.19 -2.61 6.96
CA ASN A 181 19.07 -3.98 7.45
C ASN A 181 18.18 -4.84 6.55
N PHE A 182 17.06 -4.30 6.05
CA PHE A 182 16.19 -4.99 5.10
C PHE A 182 16.97 -5.46 3.86
N LEU A 183 17.78 -4.58 3.26
CA LEU A 183 18.60 -4.92 2.10
C LEU A 183 19.72 -5.92 2.44
N ALA A 184 20.26 -5.88 3.65
CA ALA A 184 21.22 -6.88 4.12
C ALA A 184 20.57 -8.26 4.25
N GLY A 185 19.39 -8.35 4.85
CA GLY A 185 18.62 -9.60 4.96
C GLY A 185 18.25 -10.17 3.59
N GLU A 186 17.73 -9.33 2.69
CA GLU A 186 17.38 -9.77 1.32
C GLU A 186 18.60 -10.27 0.54
N ARG A 187 19.80 -9.79 0.83
CA ARG A 187 21.02 -10.30 0.19
C ARG A 187 21.29 -11.77 0.53
N ASP A 188 21.01 -12.13 1.78
CA ASP A 188 21.39 -13.43 2.36
C ASP A 188 20.20 -14.41 2.35
N ALA A 189 19.01 -13.95 1.97
CA ALA A 189 17.79 -14.74 1.87
C ALA A 189 17.84 -15.84 0.79
N PRO A 190 17.28 -17.04 1.06
CA PRO A 190 17.10 -18.07 0.05
C PRO A 190 16.27 -17.57 -1.14
N GLY A 191 16.72 -17.85 -2.36
CA GLY A 191 16.06 -17.41 -3.60
C GLY A 191 16.42 -15.98 -4.04
N SER A 192 17.22 -15.24 -3.24
CA SER A 192 17.72 -13.93 -3.59
C SER A 192 18.57 -13.96 -4.86
N ASN A 193 18.18 -13.19 -5.87
CA ASN A 193 18.92 -13.05 -7.12
C ASN A 193 19.30 -11.60 -7.39
N PHE A 194 20.34 -11.40 -8.20
CA PHE A 194 20.92 -10.09 -8.45
C PHE A 194 19.91 -9.06 -9.00
N VAL A 195 19.00 -9.50 -9.88
CA VAL A 195 17.99 -8.62 -10.49
C VAL A 195 16.97 -8.17 -9.44
N GLY A 196 16.44 -9.11 -8.66
CA GLY A 196 15.51 -8.83 -7.56
C GLY A 196 16.13 -7.88 -6.53
N ARG A 197 17.38 -8.13 -6.12
CA ARG A 197 18.10 -7.24 -5.19
C ARG A 197 18.27 -5.82 -5.72
N LYS A 198 18.62 -5.68 -7.01
CA LYS A 198 18.78 -4.35 -7.62
C LYS A 198 17.44 -3.60 -7.67
N LEU A 199 16.34 -4.30 -7.96
CA LEU A 199 15.01 -3.72 -7.92
C LEU A 199 14.63 -3.26 -6.52
N LEU A 200 14.79 -4.12 -5.51
CA LEU A 200 14.46 -3.79 -4.11
C LEU A 200 15.35 -2.67 -3.57
N ALA A 201 16.63 -2.63 -3.93
CA ALA A 201 17.52 -1.52 -3.59
C ALA A 201 17.04 -0.20 -4.21
N SER A 202 16.65 -0.20 -5.50
CA SER A 202 16.12 1.00 -6.15
C SER A 202 14.79 1.46 -5.54
N VAL A 203 13.91 0.54 -5.16
CA VAL A 203 12.65 0.87 -4.47
C VAL A 203 12.94 1.44 -3.08
N THR A 204 13.88 0.86 -2.34
CA THR A 204 14.30 1.33 -1.02
C THR A 204 14.88 2.75 -1.09
N GLU A 205 15.74 3.02 -2.07
CA GLU A 205 16.28 4.36 -2.34
C GLU A 205 15.15 5.37 -2.63
N LYS A 206 14.22 5.02 -3.52
CA LYS A 206 13.04 5.87 -3.80
C LYS A 206 12.21 6.16 -2.55
N LEU A 207 12.00 5.15 -1.70
CA LEU A 207 11.27 5.33 -0.45
C LEU A 207 12.02 6.28 0.51
N LEU A 208 13.35 6.23 0.55
CA LEU A 208 14.15 7.13 1.38
C LEU A 208 14.27 8.55 0.81
N GLU A 209 14.05 8.77 -0.48
CA GLU A 209 14.29 10.06 -1.15
C GLU A 209 13.01 10.80 -1.54
N ASN A 210 11.95 10.10 -1.92
CA ASN A 210 10.74 10.72 -2.43
C ASN A 210 9.92 11.37 -1.30
N GLU A 211 9.62 12.67 -1.42
CA GLU A 211 8.87 13.44 -0.40
C GLU A 211 7.44 12.92 -0.14
N ARG A 212 6.85 12.18 -1.09
CA ARG A 212 5.53 11.53 -0.92
C ARG A 212 5.62 10.14 -0.30
N SER A 213 6.84 9.64 -0.07
CA SER A 213 7.07 8.33 0.51
C SER A 213 6.52 8.21 1.93
N PRO A 214 5.97 7.04 2.32
CA PRO A 214 5.67 6.77 3.72
C PRO A 214 6.90 6.93 4.63
N TRP A 215 8.12 6.68 4.14
CA TRP A 215 9.34 6.82 4.94
C TRP A 215 9.81 8.28 5.11
N LYS A 216 9.22 9.22 4.37
CA LYS A 216 9.37 10.67 4.60
C LYS A 216 8.23 11.27 5.41
N THR A 217 7.03 10.73 5.25
CA THR A 217 5.80 11.32 5.79
C THR A 217 5.34 10.70 7.11
N VAL A 218 5.72 9.45 7.40
CA VAL A 218 5.48 8.79 8.68
C VAL A 218 6.77 8.86 9.50
N ALA A 219 6.73 9.50 10.66
CA ALA A 219 7.87 9.49 11.56
C ALA A 219 8.10 8.09 12.14
N TRP A 220 9.36 7.66 12.21
CA TRP A 220 9.70 6.47 12.98
C TRP A 220 9.45 6.75 14.48
N PRO A 221 8.63 5.94 15.15
CA PRO A 221 8.29 6.18 16.55
C PRO A 221 9.50 5.90 17.45
N THR A 222 9.66 6.69 18.50
CA THR A 222 10.56 6.34 19.60
C THR A 222 9.97 5.22 20.45
N ARG A 223 10.82 4.54 21.24
CA ARG A 223 10.36 3.49 22.15
C ARG A 223 9.34 3.99 23.18
N ASP A 224 9.47 5.24 23.63
CA ASP A 224 8.53 5.85 24.58
C ASP A 224 7.17 6.15 23.95
N GLU A 225 7.11 6.30 22.63
CA GLU A 225 5.86 6.53 21.88
C GLU A 225 5.15 5.22 21.50
N LEU A 226 5.79 4.06 21.71
CA LEU A 226 5.24 2.75 21.35
C LEU A 226 3.87 2.50 22.00
N PRO A 227 3.64 2.73 23.32
CA PRO A 227 2.32 2.52 23.90
C PRO A 227 1.22 3.38 23.23
N ALA A 228 1.53 4.63 22.91
CA ALA A 228 0.60 5.53 22.23
C ALA A 228 0.34 5.10 20.78
N LEU A 229 1.36 4.59 20.08
CA LEU A 229 1.21 4.01 18.76
C LEU A 229 0.29 2.79 18.80
N LEU A 230 0.53 1.83 19.70
CA LEU A 230 -0.29 0.62 19.86
C LEU A 230 -1.75 0.96 20.23
N ALA A 231 -1.96 1.99 21.05
CA ALA A 231 -3.29 2.44 21.45
C ALA A 231 -4.08 3.11 20.29
N SER A 232 -3.40 3.59 19.24
CA SER A 232 -4.07 4.24 18.10
C SER A 232 -4.80 3.27 17.16
N ARG A 233 -4.64 1.95 17.34
CA ARG A 233 -5.29 0.92 16.52
C ARG A 233 -6.82 1.08 16.50
N PRO A 234 -7.47 0.78 15.36
CA PRO A 234 -8.93 0.75 15.32
C PRO A 234 -9.46 -0.34 16.28
N ALA A 235 -10.44 0.02 17.10
CA ALA A 235 -11.10 -0.94 17.97
C ALA A 235 -11.87 -1.97 17.14
N ARG A 236 -12.04 -3.18 17.68
CA ARG A 236 -13.02 -4.13 17.15
C ARG A 236 -14.39 -3.46 17.24
N GLU A 237 -15.08 -3.26 16.13
CA GLU A 237 -16.49 -2.87 16.20
C GLU A 237 -17.24 -4.02 16.88
N ASN A 238 -17.74 -3.77 18.10
CA ASN A 238 -18.60 -4.72 18.79
C ASN A 238 -19.92 -4.82 18.01
N THR A 239 -20.02 -5.76 17.07
CA THR A 239 -21.29 -6.14 16.43
C THR A 239 -22.16 -7.02 17.35
N ALA A 240 -22.00 -6.89 18.67
CA ALA A 240 -22.89 -7.48 19.66
C ALA A 240 -24.01 -6.48 20.00
N GLY A 241 -25.06 -6.42 19.18
CA GLY A 241 -26.16 -5.51 19.49
C GLY A 241 -27.32 -5.38 18.51
N LEU A 242 -27.52 -6.30 17.57
CA LEU A 242 -28.75 -6.34 16.77
C LEU A 242 -29.21 -7.80 16.60
N SER A 243 -29.83 -8.33 17.66
CA SER A 243 -30.82 -9.40 17.49
C SER A 243 -32.14 -8.74 17.12
N PRO A 244 -32.77 -9.07 15.98
CA PRO A 244 -34.14 -8.66 15.70
C PRO A 244 -35.10 -9.41 16.63
N ALA A 245 -36.15 -8.70 17.04
CA ALA A 245 -37.20 -9.12 17.95
C ALA A 245 -37.94 -10.40 17.54
#